data_AF-A0A9R1WBJ4-F1
#
_entry.id   AF-A0A9R1WBJ4-F1
#
_cell.length_a   1.000
_cell.length_b   1.000
_cell.length_c   1.000
_cell.angle_alpha   90.00
_cell.angle_beta   90.00
_cell.angle_gamma   90.00
#
_symmetry.space_group_name_H-M   'P 1'
#
loop_
_entity.id
_entity.type
_entity.pdbx_description
1 polymer ?
#
loop_
_entity_poly.entity_id
_entity_poly.type
_entity_poly.pdbx_seq_one_letter_code
_entity_poly.pdbx_strand_id
1 'polypeptide(L)'
;MKARKIKVKAPQFAIREKQLYKRGYLATWLRCIAHAEGRLLFEESHASEGGAHEGTGVLMGKILRLGVYWPNIYKDAAEITKKCLEFQAFASFQNQPAMPLTNINIP
;
A
#
# COMPACT_ATOMS: atom_id res chain seq x y z
N MET A 1 -9.50 29.24 -4.67
CA MET A 1 -8.49 28.36 -4.02
C MET A 1 -7.95 27.21 -4.89
N LYS A 2 -8.75 26.55 -5.74
CA LYS A 2 -8.29 25.42 -6.60
C LYS A 2 -7.11 25.77 -7.53
N ALA A 3 -7.18 26.90 -8.25
CA ALA A 3 -6.14 27.31 -9.18
C ALA A 3 -4.75 27.51 -8.53
N ARG A 4 -4.72 28.05 -7.30
CA ARG A 4 -3.47 28.23 -6.54
C ARG A 4 -2.84 26.88 -6.17
N LYS A 5 -3.64 25.88 -5.78
CA LYS A 5 -3.15 24.51 -5.46
C LYS A 5 -2.53 23.84 -6.69
N ILE A 6 -3.11 24.06 -7.87
CA ILE A 6 -2.56 23.54 -9.14
C ILE A 6 -1.22 24.21 -9.44
N LYS A 7 -1.14 25.55 -9.38
CA LYS A 7 0.12 26.29 -9.62
C LYS A 7 1.27 25.83 -8.73
N VAL A 8 0.99 25.51 -7.46
CA VAL A 8 2.01 25.00 -6.51
C VAL A 8 2.46 23.57 -6.83
N LYS A 9 1.55 22.72 -7.31
CA LYS A 9 1.85 21.31 -7.60
C LYS A 9 2.42 21.08 -9.01
N ALA A 10 2.04 21.90 -9.99
CA ALA A 10 2.41 21.72 -11.39
C ALA A 10 3.92 21.56 -11.63
N PRO A 11 4.84 22.29 -10.96
CA PRO A 11 6.28 22.11 -11.14
C PRO A 11 6.81 20.73 -10.70
N GLN A 12 6.01 19.94 -9.98
CA GLN A 12 6.35 18.57 -9.60
C GLN A 12 5.99 17.56 -10.69
N PHE A 13 5.39 17.98 -11.79
CA PHE A 13 4.99 17.10 -12.88
C PHE A 13 5.61 17.56 -14.20
N ALA A 14 5.92 16.61 -15.07
CA ALA A 14 6.43 16.87 -16.40
C ALA A 14 5.89 15.84 -17.39
N ILE A 15 5.67 16.23 -18.63
CA ILE A 15 5.37 15.31 -19.72
C ILE A 15 6.66 15.05 -20.49
N ARG A 16 7.01 13.78 -20.70
CA ARG A 16 8.14 13.34 -21.52
C ARG A 16 7.66 12.20 -22.40
N GLU A 17 7.94 12.25 -23.70
CA GLU A 17 7.56 11.19 -24.64
C GLU A 17 6.06 10.81 -24.53
N LYS A 18 5.19 11.81 -24.37
CA LYS A 18 3.73 11.68 -24.16
C LYS A 18 3.31 10.98 -22.85
N GLN A 19 4.26 10.68 -21.97
CA GLN A 19 4.00 10.09 -20.66
C GLN A 19 4.14 11.15 -19.56
N LEU A 20 3.26 11.08 -18.55
CA LEU A 20 3.32 11.95 -17.38
C LEU A 20 4.32 11.39 -16.36
N TYR A 21 5.12 12.26 -15.78
CA TYR A 21 6.06 11.95 -14.70
C TYR A 21 5.82 12.86 -13.51
N LYS A 22 6.08 12.34 -12.32
CA LYS A 22 6.12 13.11 -11.07
C LYS A 22 7.54 13.13 -10.50
N ARG A 23 7.97 14.30 -10.04
CA ARG A 23 9.19 14.47 -9.27
C ARG A 23 9.03 13.84 -7.88
N GLY A 24 9.86 12.85 -7.60
CA GLY A 24 10.02 12.21 -6.30
C GLY A 24 10.77 13.09 -5.31
N TYR A 25 10.86 12.63 -4.06
CA TYR A 25 11.56 13.35 -2.99
C TYR A 25 13.06 13.49 -3.27
N LEU A 26 13.68 12.43 -3.81
CA LEU A 26 15.10 12.41 -4.18
C LEU A 26 15.37 13.01 -5.58
N ALA A 27 14.52 13.94 -6.03
CA ALA A 27 14.56 14.53 -7.37
C ALA A 27 14.50 13.52 -8.55
N THR A 28 14.18 12.26 -8.29
CA THR A 28 13.97 11.24 -9.32
C THR A 28 12.64 11.47 -10.06
N TRP A 29 12.60 11.15 -11.35
CA TRP A 29 11.36 11.22 -12.14
C TRP A 29 10.67 9.86 -12.14
N LEU A 30 9.47 9.81 -11.57
CA LEU A 30 8.66 8.61 -11.47
C LEU A 30 7.57 8.65 -12.54
N ARG A 31 7.47 7.60 -13.35
CA ARG A 31 6.43 7.44 -14.37
C ARG A 31 5.06 7.36 -13.69
N CYS A 32 4.15 8.24 -14.06
CA CYS A 32 2.78 8.17 -13.60
C CYS A 32 2.08 7.01 -14.32
N ILE A 33 1.51 6.11 -13.54
CA ILE A 33 0.70 4.97 -14.01
C ILE A 33 -0.76 5.16 -13.61
N ALA A 34 -1.65 4.35 -14.18
CA ALA A 34 -3.05 4.37 -13.81
C ALA A 34 -3.23 3.96 -12.35
N HIS A 35 -4.23 4.52 -11.67
CA HIS A 35 -4.52 4.17 -10.27
C HIS A 35 -4.79 2.67 -10.09
N ALA A 36 -5.54 2.05 -11.01
CA ALA A 36 -5.81 0.62 -10.98
C ALA A 36 -4.52 -0.22 -11.12
N GLU A 37 -3.64 0.16 -12.06
CA GLU A 37 -2.34 -0.50 -12.27
C GLU A 37 -1.45 -0.41 -11.02
N GLY A 38 -1.38 0.78 -10.41
CA GLY A 38 -0.59 0.98 -9.19
C GLY A 38 -1.11 0.19 -7.98
N ARG A 39 -2.44 0.11 -7.82
CA ARG A 39 -3.05 -0.71 -6.76
C ARG A 39 -2.77 -2.19 -6.95
N LEU A 40 -2.95 -2.71 -8.17
CA LEU A 40 -2.66 -4.10 -8.49
C LEU A 40 -1.19 -4.43 -8.20
N LEU A 41 -0.27 -3.59 -8.67
CA LEU A 41 1.16 -3.77 -8.43
C LEU A 41 1.50 -3.81 -6.93
N PHE A 42 0.86 -2.96 -6.12
CA PHE A 42 1.05 -2.96 -4.68
C PHE A 42 0.48 -4.22 -4.00
N GLU A 43 -0.73 -4.63 -4.38
CA GLU A 43 -1.41 -5.82 -3.86
C GLU A 43 -0.63 -7.10 -4.20
N GLU A 44 -0.14 -7.25 -5.44
CA GLU A 44 0.70 -8.36 -5.88
C GLU A 44 2.01 -8.42 -5.09
N SER A 45 2.70 -7.28 -4.99
CA SER A 45 3.97 -7.19 -4.25
C SER A 45 3.74 -7.55 -2.77
N HIS A 46 2.66 -7.04 -2.16
CA HIS A 46 2.30 -7.34 -0.78
C HIS A 46 1.97 -8.81 -0.55
N ALA A 47 1.24 -9.44 -1.47
CA ALA A 47 0.86 -10.86 -1.37
C ALA A 47 2.06 -11.78 -1.58
N SER A 48 2.96 -11.46 -2.51
CA SER A 48 4.15 -12.27 -2.83
C SER A 48 5.16 -12.38 -1.68
N GLU A 49 5.16 -11.42 -0.76
CA GLU A 49 6.11 -11.34 0.38
C GLU A 49 5.57 -11.95 1.68
N GLY A 50 4.50 -12.74 1.59
CA GLY A 50 3.98 -13.48 2.73
C GLY A 50 3.22 -12.62 3.76
N GLY A 51 2.71 -11.46 3.34
CA GLY A 51 1.65 -10.67 3.98
C GLY A 51 1.93 -10.07 5.36
N ALA A 52 2.85 -10.61 6.17
CA ALA A 52 2.94 -10.31 7.60
C ALA A 52 4.23 -9.61 8.03
N HIS A 53 5.30 -9.65 7.23
CA HIS A 53 6.61 -9.20 7.69
C HIS A 53 7.06 -7.84 7.15
N GLU A 54 6.62 -7.45 5.96
CA GLU A 54 7.06 -6.21 5.34
C GLU A 54 6.09 -5.06 5.64
N GLY A 55 6.55 -4.09 6.44
CA GLY A 55 5.79 -2.88 6.70
C GLY A 55 5.53 -2.08 5.43
N THR A 56 4.39 -1.37 5.37
CA THR A 56 3.94 -0.56 4.22
C THR A 56 5.05 0.32 3.64
N GLY A 57 5.94 0.87 4.47
CA GLY A 57 7.07 1.70 4.04
C GLY A 57 8.13 0.98 3.20
N VAL A 58 8.42 -0.30 3.51
CA VAL A 58 9.41 -1.10 2.76
C VAL A 58 8.88 -1.40 1.36
N LEU A 59 7.64 -1.86 1.28
CA LEU A 59 6.95 -2.16 0.03
C LEU A 59 6.82 -0.92 -0.85
N MET A 60 6.41 0.20 -0.24
CA MET A 60 6.38 1.50 -0.90
C MET A 60 7.75 1.90 -1.45
N GLY A 61 8.83 1.65 -0.70
CA GLY A 61 10.19 1.87 -1.17
C GLY A 61 10.52 1.04 -2.42
N LYS A 62 10.10 -0.24 -2.47
CA LYS A 62 10.29 -1.11 -3.64
C LYS A 62 9.56 -0.58 -4.86
N ILE A 63 8.28 -0.22 -4.71
CA ILE A 63 7.45 0.35 -5.77
C ILE A 63 8.04 1.65 -6.30
N LEU A 64 8.47 2.56 -5.42
CA LEU A 64 9.12 3.81 -5.84
C LEU A 64 10.47 3.57 -6.53
N ARG A 65 11.20 2.51 -6.17
CA ARG A 65 12.43 2.08 -6.84
C ARG A 65 12.18 1.51 -8.24
N LEU A 66 11.00 0.95 -8.52
CA LEU A 66 10.56 0.61 -9.89
C LEU A 66 10.32 1.87 -10.75
N GLY A 67 10.43 3.06 -10.17
CA GLY A 67 10.30 4.31 -10.90
C GLY A 67 8.85 4.65 -11.24
N VAL A 68 7.87 4.12 -10.51
CA VAL A 68 6.44 4.35 -10.77
C VAL A 68 5.78 5.19 -9.68
N TYR A 69 4.69 5.87 -10.06
CA TYR A 69 3.87 6.68 -9.18
C TYR A 69 2.41 6.64 -9.60
N TRP A 70 1.48 6.66 -8.65
CA TRP A 70 0.08 6.96 -8.91
C TRP A 70 -0.49 7.95 -7.88
N PRO A 71 -1.57 8.67 -8.21
CA PRO A 71 -2.23 9.56 -7.26
C PRO A 71 -2.67 8.78 -6.01
N ASN A 72 -2.48 9.35 -4.82
CA ASN A 72 -2.87 8.76 -3.54
C ASN A 72 -2.15 7.46 -3.13
N ILE A 73 -1.02 7.12 -3.77
CA ILE A 73 -0.18 5.96 -3.46
C ILE A 73 -0.05 5.59 -1.97
N TYR A 74 0.23 6.57 -1.09
CA TYR A 74 0.36 6.32 0.35
C TYR A 74 -0.96 5.96 1.05
N LYS A 75 -2.09 6.53 0.59
CA LYS A 75 -3.41 6.22 1.14
C LYS A 75 -3.85 4.82 0.74
N ASP A 76 -3.66 4.47 -0.53
CA ASP A 76 -3.97 3.12 -1.02
C ASP A 76 -3.11 2.08 -0.29
N ALA A 77 -1.81 2.33 -0.16
CA ALA A 77 -0.90 1.46 0.57
C ALA A 77 -1.34 1.23 2.02
N ALA A 78 -1.74 2.29 2.74
CA ALA A 78 -2.25 2.18 4.10
C ALA A 78 -3.57 1.40 4.17
N GLU A 79 -4.49 1.61 3.23
CA GLU A 79 -5.75 0.88 3.17
C GLU A 79 -5.53 -0.62 2.90
N ILE A 80 -4.68 -0.97 1.95
CA ILE A 80 -4.36 -2.35 1.58
C ILE A 80 -3.71 -3.06 2.77
N THR A 81 -2.71 -2.45 3.41
CA THR A 81 -2.06 -3.05 4.58
C THR A 81 -3.03 -3.19 5.76
N LYS A 82 -3.90 -2.21 6.02
CA LYS A 82 -4.89 -2.30 7.11
C LYS A 82 -5.84 -3.47 6.92
N LYS A 83 -6.36 -3.66 5.69
CA LYS A 83 -7.22 -4.81 5.37
C LYS A 83 -6.50 -6.13 5.63
N CYS A 84 -5.23 -6.24 5.22
CA CYS A 84 -4.44 -7.44 5.48
C CYS A 84 -4.29 -7.74 6.98
N LEU A 85 -3.99 -6.73 7.80
CA LEU A 85 -3.89 -6.89 9.25
C LEU A 85 -5.23 -7.31 9.89
N GLU A 86 -6.34 -6.73 9.44
CA GLU A 86 -7.68 -7.14 9.91
C GLU A 86 -7.99 -8.60 9.54
N PHE A 87 -7.67 -9.03 8.32
CA PHE A 87 -7.81 -10.42 7.91
C PHE A 87 -6.91 -11.38 8.69
N GLN A 88 -5.65 -10.99 8.95
CA GLN A 88 -4.72 -11.79 9.75
C GLN A 88 -5.18 -11.92 11.21
N ALA A 89 -5.68 -10.83 11.81
CA ALA A 89 -6.23 -10.85 13.17
C ALA A 89 -7.46 -11.77 13.27
N PHE A 90 -8.34 -11.74 12.28
CA PHE A 90 -9.50 -12.63 12.23
C PHE A 90 -9.08 -14.10 12.06
N ALA A 91 -8.17 -14.40 11.15
CA ALA A 91 -7.65 -15.74 10.94
C ALA A 91 -6.94 -16.29 12.19
N SER A 92 -6.16 -15.47 12.89
CA SER A 92 -5.49 -15.89 14.12
C SER A 92 -6.47 -16.11 15.28
N PHE A 93 -7.56 -15.35 15.37
CA PHE A 93 -8.64 -15.61 16.33
C PHE A 93 -9.35 -16.95 16.04
N GLN A 94 -9.66 -17.24 14.78
CA GLN A 94 -10.34 -18.49 14.40
C GLN A 94 -9.48 -19.75 14.58
N ASN A 95 -8.16 -19.63 14.41
CA ASN A 95 -7.23 -20.75 14.53
C ASN A 95 -6.68 -20.93 15.96
N GLN A 96 -7.27 -20.28 16.98
CA GLN A 96 -6.89 -20.57 18.37
C GLN A 96 -7.32 -21.99 18.75
N PRO A 97 -6.45 -22.79 19.39
CA PRO A 97 -6.83 -24.11 19.88
C PRO A 97 -7.96 -23.96 20.90
N ALA A 98 -9.01 -24.78 20.76
CA ALA A 98 -10.10 -24.82 21.72
C ALA A 98 -9.52 -25.07 23.11
N MET A 99 -9.87 -24.20 24.07
CA MET A 99 -9.47 -24.42 25.46
C MET A 99 -10.06 -25.76 25.93
N PRO A 100 -9.29 -26.60 26.64
CA PRO A 100 -9.83 -27.83 27.19
C PRO A 100 -10.95 -27.48 28.17
N LEU A 101 -12.17 -27.93 27.87
CA LEU A 101 -13.30 -27.77 28.78
C LEU A 101 -13.05 -28.67 29.99
N THR A 102 -12.67 -28.07 31.13
CA THR A 102 -12.69 -28.77 32.41
C THR A 102 -14.15 -29.03 32.79
N ASN A 103 -14.50 -30.31 32.84
CA ASN A 103 -15.83 -30.75 33.26
C ASN A 103 -16.03 -30.36 34.73
N ILE A 104 -16.93 -29.41 34.99
CA ILE A 104 -17.28 -29.00 36.34
C ILE A 104 -18.26 -30.05 36.86
N ASN A 105 -17.73 -31.10 37.49
CA ASN A 105 -18.55 -32.03 38.24
C ASN A 105 -19.02 -31.33 39.52
N ILE A 106 -20.32 -31.08 39.63
CA ILE A 106 -20.95 -30.51 40.82
C ILE A 106 -21.35 -31.69 41.72
N PRO A 107 -20.96 -31.71 43.01
CA PRO A 107 -21.23 -32.81 43.94
C PRO A 107 -22.72 -32.95 44.31
#